data_AF-A0A917UID8-F1
#
_entry.id   AF-A0A917UID8-F1
#
_cell.length_a   1.000
_cell.length_b   1.000
_cell.length_c   1.000
_cell.angle_alpha   90.00
_cell.angle_beta   90.00
_cell.angle_gamma   90.00
#
_symmetry.space_group_name_H-M   'P 1'
#
loop_
_entity.id
_entity.type
_entity.pdbx_description
1 polymer ?
#
loop_
_entity_poly.entity_id
_entity_poly.type
_entity_poly.pdbx_seq_one_letter_code
_entity_poly.pdbx_strand_id
1 'polypeptide(L)'
;MSEPLTPAPPSGSDPSEKGTARPPRLNLAALTAEELQDLLGESAAQRLMPELSQARLEGRPVLADPVPREQEYQPQAERSWGGTAEQSRQLAALRQELLTLGAVDLGVYYLPLISEVRHLRAMLLAPDVAVAVRWSETPEHSRASLPFVVAATLLRDRASGTAAVLSSTSALPFVPTQSEEIDARLHQGAGVAALLDAHRVQVSRHGRGVRLGQAEGHEQADWLKVYAAVRTLNHSAWTRRGLLVPDLA
;
A
#
# COMPACT_ATOMS: atom_id res chain seq x y z
N MET A 1 48.76 33.29 -42.19
CA MET A 1 47.37 33.70 -42.48
C MET A 1 46.56 32.42 -42.45
N SER A 2 46.14 31.99 -41.26
CA SER A 2 44.85 32.29 -40.62
C SER A 2 43.93 31.08 -40.80
N GLU A 3 43.75 30.34 -39.71
CA GLU A 3 42.75 29.28 -39.56
C GLU A 3 41.33 29.80 -39.83
N PRO A 4 40.39 28.89 -40.14
CA PRO A 4 39.02 29.02 -39.68
C PRO A 4 38.69 27.96 -38.63
N LEU A 5 38.48 28.44 -37.41
CA LEU A 5 37.75 27.78 -36.32
C LEU A 5 36.42 27.23 -36.84
N THR A 6 36.17 25.94 -36.62
CA THR A 6 34.82 25.37 -36.71
C THR A 6 34.19 25.42 -35.31
N PRO A 7 32.96 25.93 -35.15
CA PRO A 7 32.36 26.14 -33.83
C PRO A 7 31.95 24.82 -33.16
N ALA A 8 32.16 24.80 -31.84
CA ALA A 8 31.72 23.74 -30.95
C ALA A 8 30.19 23.51 -31.02
N PRO A 9 29.71 22.28 -30.81
CA PRO A 9 28.28 22.03 -30.67
C PRO A 9 27.75 22.73 -29.40
N PRO A 10 26.50 23.24 -29.44
CA PRO A 10 25.92 23.95 -28.31
C PRO A 10 25.79 23.02 -27.10
N SER A 11 26.22 23.55 -25.97
CA SER A 11 25.99 23.08 -24.61
C SER A 11 24.61 22.45 -24.48
N GLY A 12 24.59 21.19 -24.05
CA GLY A 12 23.38 20.50 -23.63
C GLY A 12 22.59 21.39 -22.70
N SER A 13 21.38 21.70 -23.15
CA SER A 13 20.28 22.24 -22.38
C SER A 13 20.19 21.58 -21.01
N ASP A 14 20.02 22.42 -20.00
CA ASP A 14 19.68 22.09 -18.61
C ASP A 14 18.82 20.83 -18.52
N PRO A 15 19.19 19.84 -17.68
CA PRO A 15 18.22 18.87 -17.23
C PRO A 15 17.20 19.68 -16.42
N SER A 16 16.04 19.89 -17.04
CA SER A 16 14.82 20.35 -16.43
C SER A 16 14.82 20.02 -14.95
N GLU A 17 14.92 21.06 -14.11
CA GLU A 17 14.45 21.02 -12.74
C GLU A 17 12.99 20.56 -12.82
N LYS A 18 12.78 19.25 -12.80
CA LYS A 18 11.54 18.67 -12.30
C LYS A 18 11.53 19.11 -10.85
N GLY A 19 10.95 20.30 -10.60
CA GLY A 19 10.58 20.71 -9.27
C GLY A 19 9.88 19.53 -8.65
N THR A 20 10.53 18.88 -7.71
CA THR A 20 10.00 17.72 -7.00
C THR A 20 8.85 18.27 -6.17
N ALA A 21 7.67 18.30 -6.77
CA ALA A 21 6.46 18.71 -6.11
C ALA A 21 6.36 17.88 -4.82
N ARG A 22 6.34 18.57 -3.69
CA ARG A 22 6.31 17.92 -2.38
C ARG A 22 5.09 17.00 -2.32
N PRO A 23 5.19 15.83 -1.68
CA PRO A 23 4.08 14.91 -1.58
C PRO A 23 2.89 15.61 -0.91
N PRO A 24 1.65 15.35 -1.37
CA PRO A 24 0.48 15.92 -0.71
C PRO A 24 0.40 15.42 0.73
N ARG A 25 -0.26 16.21 1.59
CA ARG A 25 -0.41 15.89 3.01
C ARG A 25 -1.83 15.43 3.31
N LEU A 26 -1.96 14.51 4.26
CA LEU A 26 -3.27 14.05 4.71
C LEU A 26 -3.98 15.16 5.49
N ASN A 27 -5.22 15.47 5.13
CA ASN A 27 -6.07 16.43 5.82
C ASN A 27 -6.91 15.71 6.89
N LEU A 28 -6.49 15.82 8.15
CA LEU A 28 -7.20 15.23 9.28
C LEU A 28 -8.62 15.77 9.45
N ALA A 29 -8.87 17.02 9.06
CA ALA A 29 -10.20 17.62 9.13
C ALA A 29 -11.19 16.99 8.13
N ALA A 30 -10.70 16.38 7.05
CA ALA A 30 -11.54 15.72 6.05
C ALA A 30 -11.82 14.22 6.37
N LEU A 31 -11.15 13.65 7.38
CA LEU A 31 -11.44 12.30 7.85
C LEU A 31 -12.74 12.24 8.63
N THR A 32 -13.42 11.10 8.56
CA THR A 32 -14.53 10.77 9.46
C THR A 32 -14.02 10.55 10.89
N ALA A 33 -14.92 10.58 11.87
CA ALA A 33 -14.54 10.30 13.26
C ALA A 33 -14.00 8.88 13.46
N GLU A 34 -14.56 7.90 12.74
CA GLU A 34 -14.11 6.51 12.74
C GLU A 34 -12.70 6.37 12.14
N GLU A 35 -12.48 6.91 10.94
CA GLU A 35 -11.15 6.92 10.31
C GLU A 35 -10.10 7.63 11.18
N LEU A 36 -10.47 8.70 11.89
CA LEU A 36 -9.55 9.39 12.79
C LEU A 36 -9.19 8.54 14.01
N GLN A 37 -10.17 7.87 14.62
CA GLN A 37 -9.95 6.97 15.76
C GLN A 37 -9.11 5.76 15.38
N ASP A 38 -9.31 5.22 14.18
CA ASP A 38 -8.51 4.10 13.70
C ASP A 38 -7.09 4.51 13.33
N LEU A 39 -6.90 5.70 12.76
CA LEU A 39 -5.59 6.22 12.37
C LEU A 39 -4.74 6.63 13.57
N LEU A 40 -5.33 7.28 14.57
CA LEU A 40 -4.60 7.90 15.69
C LEU A 40 -4.81 7.20 17.04
N GLY A 41 -5.78 6.28 17.11
CA GLY A 41 -6.30 5.74 18.36
C GLY A 41 -7.35 6.64 19.01
N GLU A 42 -8.24 6.02 19.79
CA GLU A 42 -9.38 6.68 20.43
C GLU A 42 -8.97 7.92 21.24
N SER A 43 -7.98 7.78 22.13
CA SER A 43 -7.53 8.87 23.00
C SER A 43 -6.92 10.05 22.24
N ALA A 44 -6.13 9.79 21.19
CA ALA A 44 -5.53 10.87 20.42
C ALA A 44 -6.58 11.57 19.53
N ALA A 45 -7.48 10.81 18.92
CA ALA A 45 -8.60 11.35 18.17
C ALA A 45 -9.47 12.27 19.03
N GLN A 46 -9.90 11.81 20.23
CA GLN A 46 -10.71 12.60 21.16
C GLN A 46 -10.03 13.92 21.56
N ARG A 47 -8.71 13.91 21.80
CA ARG A 47 -7.95 15.14 22.13
C ARG A 47 -7.93 16.14 20.97
N LEU A 48 -7.85 15.69 19.73
CA LEU A 48 -7.79 16.55 18.54
C LEU A 48 -9.16 17.01 18.05
N MET A 49 -10.26 16.34 18.47
CA MET A 49 -11.60 16.63 17.98
C MET A 49 -12.05 18.09 18.08
N PRO A 50 -11.75 18.85 19.16
CA PRO A 50 -12.13 20.27 19.25
C PRO A 50 -11.49 21.10 18.13
N GLU A 51 -10.18 20.97 17.92
CA GLU A 51 -9.43 21.69 16.88
C GLU A 51 -9.90 21.29 15.48
N LEU A 52 -10.10 20.00 15.23
CA LEU A 52 -10.58 19.50 13.94
C LEU A 52 -12.00 19.97 13.64
N SER A 53 -12.86 20.06 14.66
CA SER A 53 -14.24 20.55 14.48
C SER A 53 -14.25 22.04 14.15
N GLN A 54 -13.42 22.85 14.81
CA GLN A 54 -13.25 24.25 14.47
C GLN A 54 -12.71 24.42 13.04
N ALA A 55 -11.66 23.68 12.67
CA ALA A 55 -11.08 23.74 11.33
C ALA A 55 -12.09 23.37 10.23
N ARG A 56 -12.96 22.37 10.48
CA ARG A 56 -14.07 22.01 9.57
C ARG A 56 -15.06 23.16 9.37
N LEU A 57 -15.44 23.85 10.45
CA LEU A 57 -16.35 25.01 10.38
C LEU A 57 -15.72 26.18 9.60
N GLU A 58 -14.41 26.38 9.75
CA GLU A 58 -13.64 27.41 9.05
C GLU A 58 -13.28 27.03 7.59
N GLY A 59 -13.57 25.79 7.16
CA GLY A 59 -13.15 25.29 5.85
C GLY A 59 -11.62 25.16 5.70
N ARG A 60 -10.89 25.05 6.81
CA ARG A 60 -9.42 25.04 6.86
C ARG A 60 -8.88 23.61 7.01
N PRO A 61 -7.87 23.21 6.22
CA PRO A 61 -7.25 21.89 6.38
C PRO A 61 -6.36 21.83 7.62
N VAL A 62 -6.28 20.63 8.22
CA VAL A 62 -5.32 20.31 9.29
C VAL A 62 -4.40 19.21 8.77
N LEU A 63 -3.13 19.55 8.55
CA LEU A 63 -2.20 18.71 7.79
C LEU A 63 -1.43 17.75 8.69
N ALA A 64 -1.51 16.45 8.39
CA ALA A 64 -0.70 15.40 9.00
C ALA A 64 0.49 15.03 8.11
N ASP A 65 0.96 13.80 8.24
CA ASP A 65 2.12 13.29 7.51
C ASP A 65 1.93 13.33 5.99
N PRO A 66 3.04 13.47 5.23
CA PRO A 66 3.00 13.38 3.80
C PRO A 66 2.52 12.00 3.34
N VAL A 67 1.67 11.99 2.31
CA VAL A 67 1.17 10.78 1.65
C VAL A 67 1.80 10.73 0.26
N PRO A 68 2.92 10.03 0.08
CA PRO A 68 3.59 9.96 -1.22
C PRO A 68 2.69 9.27 -2.25
N ARG A 69 2.81 9.62 -3.52
CA ARG A 69 2.09 8.97 -4.63
C ARG A 69 2.61 7.57 -4.94
N GLU A 70 3.94 7.42 -4.89
CA GLU A 70 4.64 6.15 -5.16
C GLU A 70 5.19 5.55 -3.87
N GLN A 71 5.07 4.23 -3.74
CA GLN A 71 5.49 3.51 -2.53
C GLN A 71 6.89 3.01 -2.82
N GLU A 72 7.83 3.37 -1.97
CA GLU A 72 9.17 2.83 -2.04
C GLU A 72 9.17 1.43 -1.43
N TYR A 73 9.75 0.48 -2.16
CA TYR A 73 9.98 -0.89 -1.75
C TYR A 73 11.48 -1.12 -1.75
N GLN A 74 12.09 -1.18 -0.56
CA GLN A 74 13.54 -1.39 -0.43
C GLN A 74 13.82 -2.88 -0.23
N PRO A 75 14.36 -3.61 -1.23
CA PRO A 75 14.65 -5.03 -1.09
C PRO A 75 15.59 -5.27 0.07
N GLN A 76 15.36 -6.36 0.80
CA GLN A 76 16.14 -6.76 1.95
C GLN A 76 16.78 -8.12 1.71
N ALA A 77 18.01 -8.29 2.20
CA ALA A 77 18.68 -9.60 2.21
C ALA A 77 17.93 -10.56 3.16
N GLU A 78 17.79 -11.81 2.74
CA GLU A 78 17.10 -12.81 3.56
C GLU A 78 17.87 -13.07 4.85
N ARG A 79 17.15 -13.06 5.98
CA ARG A 79 17.64 -13.36 7.33
C ARG A 79 16.54 -13.96 8.18
N SER A 80 16.85 -14.28 9.43
CA SER A 80 15.81 -14.55 10.42
C SER A 80 15.01 -13.27 10.68
N TRP A 81 13.78 -13.24 10.18
CA TRP A 81 12.86 -12.11 10.31
C TRP A 81 12.00 -12.23 11.56
N GLY A 82 11.62 -11.07 12.11
CA GLY A 82 10.76 -10.94 13.29
C GLY A 82 11.49 -10.31 14.47
N GLY A 83 10.83 -9.38 15.17
CA GLY A 83 11.36 -8.70 16.35
C GLY A 83 11.36 -9.56 17.62
N THR A 84 10.64 -10.69 17.60
CA THR A 84 10.62 -11.69 18.69
C THR A 84 10.65 -13.10 18.13
N ALA A 85 11.08 -14.08 18.94
CA ALA A 85 11.12 -15.48 18.53
C ALA A 85 9.73 -16.03 18.14
N GLU A 86 8.66 -15.55 18.79
CA GLU A 86 7.29 -15.91 18.44
C GLU A 86 6.90 -15.34 17.08
N GLN A 87 7.18 -14.05 16.83
CA GLN A 87 6.92 -13.43 15.53
C GLN A 87 7.69 -14.14 14.40
N SER A 88 8.95 -14.53 14.64
CA SER A 88 9.74 -15.30 13.68
C SER A 88 9.11 -16.64 13.34
N ARG A 89 8.60 -17.38 14.34
CA ARG A 89 7.88 -18.65 14.12
C ARG A 89 6.61 -18.45 13.30
N GLN A 90 5.83 -17.41 13.61
CA GLN A 90 4.61 -17.09 12.88
C GLN A 90 4.89 -16.72 11.42
N LEU A 91 5.91 -15.89 11.17
CA LEU A 91 6.35 -15.54 9.81
C LEU A 91 6.79 -16.77 9.01
N ALA A 92 7.56 -17.66 9.63
CA ALA A 92 7.99 -18.91 9.00
C ALA A 92 6.80 -19.82 8.67
N ALA A 93 5.82 -19.93 9.59
CA ALA A 93 4.61 -20.71 9.39
C ALA A 93 3.75 -20.15 8.23
N LEU A 94 3.49 -18.85 8.21
CA LEU A 94 2.74 -18.19 7.12
C LEU A 94 3.41 -18.36 5.76
N ARG A 95 4.74 -18.19 5.72
CA ARG A 95 5.53 -18.42 4.50
C ARG A 95 5.39 -19.85 4.03
N GLN A 96 5.56 -20.83 4.93
CA GLN A 96 5.48 -22.24 4.56
C GLN A 96 4.08 -22.61 4.06
N GLU A 97 3.02 -22.11 4.71
CA GLU A 97 1.64 -22.32 4.27
C GLU A 97 1.42 -21.78 2.85
N LEU A 98 1.88 -20.56 2.57
CA LEU A 98 1.79 -19.95 1.23
C LEU A 98 2.58 -20.75 0.18
N LEU A 99 3.79 -21.20 0.49
CA LEU A 99 4.60 -22.03 -0.40
C LEU A 99 3.91 -23.37 -0.70
N THR A 100 3.32 -24.02 0.30
CA THR A 100 2.54 -25.26 0.12
C THR A 100 1.30 -25.05 -0.76
N LEU A 101 0.73 -23.83 -0.76
CA LEU A 101 -0.36 -23.45 -1.66
C LEU A 101 0.10 -23.07 -3.08
N GLY A 102 1.41 -23.15 -3.36
CA GLY A 102 1.99 -22.88 -4.68
C GLY A 102 2.35 -21.42 -4.91
N ALA A 103 2.49 -20.61 -3.85
CA ALA A 103 2.98 -19.25 -3.99
C ALA A 103 4.48 -19.22 -4.36
N VAL A 104 4.84 -18.29 -5.23
CA VAL A 104 6.23 -17.98 -5.59
C VAL A 104 6.73 -16.86 -4.67
N ASP A 105 7.82 -17.10 -3.95
CA ASP A 105 8.45 -16.13 -3.06
C ASP A 105 9.27 -15.11 -3.87
N LEU A 106 9.00 -13.82 -3.69
CA LEU A 106 9.65 -12.70 -4.39
C LEU A 106 10.55 -11.88 -3.47
N GLY A 107 10.79 -12.36 -2.25
CA GLY A 107 11.68 -11.72 -1.28
C GLY A 107 10.99 -10.75 -0.33
N VAL A 108 11.82 -10.13 0.52
CA VAL A 108 11.40 -9.22 1.59
C VAL A 108 11.75 -7.78 1.24
N TYR A 109 10.85 -6.87 1.61
CA TYR A 109 11.01 -5.44 1.38
C TYR A 109 10.73 -4.67 2.67
N TYR A 110 11.47 -3.58 2.83
CA TYR A 110 11.21 -2.53 3.81
C TYR A 110 10.45 -1.36 3.15
N LEU A 111 9.48 -0.81 3.87
CA LEU A 111 8.60 0.28 3.44
C LEU A 111 8.89 1.51 4.31
N PRO A 112 9.84 2.38 3.91
CA PRO A 112 10.26 3.51 4.74
C PRO A 112 9.16 4.55 4.98
N LEU A 113 8.17 4.62 4.10
CA LEU A 113 7.10 5.62 4.11
C LEU A 113 5.84 5.16 4.86
N ILE A 114 5.87 3.98 5.49
CA ILE A 114 4.77 3.46 6.30
C ILE A 114 5.23 3.40 7.75
N SER A 115 4.52 4.04 8.68
CA SER A 115 4.94 4.13 10.08
C SER A 115 4.78 2.81 10.84
N GLU A 116 3.65 2.12 10.68
CA GLU A 116 3.32 1.00 11.56
C GLU A 116 3.87 -0.35 11.08
N VAL A 117 3.54 -0.76 9.85
CA VAL A 117 3.81 -2.09 9.32
C VAL A 117 4.81 -2.01 8.17
N ARG A 118 6.07 -1.88 8.57
CA ARG A 118 7.21 -1.51 7.71
C ARG A 118 7.79 -2.63 6.89
N HIS A 119 7.53 -3.89 7.23
CA HIS A 119 8.12 -5.03 6.54
C HIS A 119 7.04 -5.78 5.76
N LEU A 120 7.44 -6.30 4.61
CA LEU A 120 6.62 -7.21 3.84
C LEU A 120 7.45 -8.31 3.16
N ARG A 121 6.86 -9.48 2.99
CA ARG A 121 7.32 -10.51 2.05
C ARG A 121 6.35 -10.56 0.89
N ALA A 122 6.86 -10.34 -0.31
CA ALA A 122 6.08 -10.35 -1.54
C ALA A 122 6.00 -11.78 -2.06
N MET A 123 4.81 -12.21 -2.46
CA MET A 123 4.60 -13.51 -3.10
C MET A 123 3.57 -13.39 -4.22
N LEU A 124 3.69 -14.21 -5.25
CA LEU A 124 2.65 -14.37 -6.27
C LEU A 124 2.00 -15.73 -6.16
N LEU A 125 0.68 -15.77 -6.25
CA LEU A 125 -0.09 -17.00 -6.33
C LEU A 125 -0.82 -17.02 -7.67
N ALA A 126 -0.44 -17.98 -8.52
CA ALA A 126 -1.03 -18.10 -9.84
C ALA A 126 -2.55 -18.40 -9.76
N PRO A 127 -3.34 -17.94 -10.73
CA PRO A 127 -2.91 -17.20 -11.91
C PRO A 127 -2.91 -15.67 -11.74
N ASP A 128 -3.47 -15.10 -10.68
CA ASP A 128 -3.86 -13.68 -10.66
C ASP A 128 -3.77 -12.97 -9.31
N VAL A 129 -3.25 -13.62 -8.25
CA VAL A 129 -3.25 -13.06 -6.90
C VAL A 129 -1.84 -12.61 -6.50
N ALA A 130 -1.71 -11.33 -6.14
CA ALA A 130 -0.53 -10.80 -5.47
C ALA A 130 -0.72 -10.85 -3.95
N VAL A 131 0.19 -11.53 -3.26
CA VAL A 131 0.14 -11.73 -1.81
C VAL A 131 1.27 -10.95 -1.14
N ALA A 132 0.98 -10.37 0.01
CA ALA A 132 1.97 -9.74 0.89
C ALA A 132 1.78 -10.26 2.32
N VAL A 133 2.80 -10.88 2.90
CA VAL A 133 2.86 -11.09 4.36
C VAL A 133 3.46 -9.83 4.96
N ARG A 134 2.74 -9.15 5.85
CA ARG A 134 3.16 -7.87 6.43
C ARG A 134 3.40 -8.00 7.93
N TRP A 135 4.44 -7.33 8.43
CA TRP A 135 4.74 -7.26 9.87
C TRP A 135 5.55 -6.00 10.22
N SER A 136 5.78 -5.81 11.51
CA SER A 136 6.71 -4.81 12.04
C SER A 136 7.58 -5.44 13.12
N GLU A 137 8.89 -5.19 13.07
CA GLU A 137 9.82 -5.58 14.13
C GLU A 137 9.86 -4.54 15.26
N THR A 138 9.40 -3.31 14.99
CA THR A 138 9.34 -2.19 15.94
C THR A 138 7.95 -1.55 15.89
N PRO A 139 6.89 -2.25 16.33
CA PRO A 139 5.54 -1.72 16.26
C PRO A 139 5.36 -0.54 17.22
N GLU A 140 4.89 0.59 16.71
CA GLU A 140 4.54 1.76 17.52
C GLU A 140 3.23 1.53 18.31
N HIS A 141 2.35 0.66 17.79
CA HIS A 141 1.07 0.30 18.40
C HIS A 141 0.93 -1.23 18.57
N SER A 142 0.33 -1.65 19.68
CA SER A 142 0.10 -3.08 20.00
C SER A 142 -0.77 -3.81 18.96
N ARG A 143 -1.64 -3.08 18.25
CA ARG A 143 -2.50 -3.63 17.19
C ARG A 143 -1.72 -4.07 15.94
N ALA A 144 -0.50 -3.59 15.74
CA ALA A 144 0.38 -3.94 14.61
C ALA A 144 1.39 -5.06 14.94
N SER A 145 1.21 -5.76 16.07
CA SER A 145 2.21 -6.71 16.59
C SER A 145 2.25 -8.06 15.87
N LEU A 146 1.12 -8.52 15.34
CA LEU A 146 1.02 -9.83 14.69
C LEU A 146 1.23 -9.72 13.18
N PRO A 147 2.03 -10.62 12.58
CA PRO A 147 2.09 -10.76 11.14
C PRO A 147 0.72 -11.08 10.54
N PHE A 148 0.43 -10.54 9.36
CA PHE A 148 -0.82 -10.80 8.65
C PHE A 148 -0.59 -10.90 7.15
N VAL A 149 -1.52 -11.53 6.47
CA VAL A 149 -1.52 -11.71 5.01
C VAL A 149 -2.52 -10.76 4.36
N VAL A 150 -2.09 -10.12 3.28
CA VAL A 150 -2.91 -9.34 2.36
C VAL A 150 -2.86 -9.99 0.99
N ALA A 151 -4.02 -10.22 0.38
CA ALA A 151 -4.17 -10.71 -0.99
C ALA A 151 -4.84 -9.64 -1.84
N ALA A 152 -4.30 -9.39 -3.03
CA ALA A 152 -4.80 -8.40 -3.97
C ALA A 152 -4.91 -9.00 -5.38
N THR A 153 -6.03 -8.75 -6.04
CA THR A 153 -6.26 -9.13 -7.44
C THR A 153 -6.78 -7.93 -8.21
N LEU A 154 -6.11 -7.56 -9.31
CA LEU A 154 -6.65 -6.58 -10.25
C LEU A 154 -7.67 -7.25 -11.16
N LEU A 155 -8.79 -6.59 -11.42
CA LEU A 155 -9.83 -7.10 -12.30
C LEU A 155 -9.64 -6.59 -13.73
N ARG A 156 -9.81 -7.48 -14.71
CA ARG A 156 -9.73 -7.13 -16.14
C ARG A 156 -10.95 -6.35 -16.62
N ASP A 157 -12.11 -6.68 -16.06
CA ASP A 157 -13.39 -6.06 -16.38
C ASP A 157 -13.86 -5.23 -15.19
N ARG A 158 -14.35 -4.01 -15.47
CA ARG A 158 -14.89 -3.07 -14.48
C ARG A 158 -16.40 -2.91 -14.60
N ALA A 159 -17.10 -3.87 -15.20
CA ALA A 159 -18.56 -3.83 -15.35
C ALA A 159 -19.31 -3.60 -14.02
N SER A 160 -18.73 -3.98 -12.87
CA SER A 160 -19.28 -3.73 -11.53
C SER A 160 -18.83 -2.42 -10.88
N GLY A 161 -18.00 -1.62 -11.56
CA GLY A 161 -17.32 -0.45 -10.97
C GLY A 161 -16.11 -0.80 -10.11
N THR A 162 -15.89 -2.07 -9.80
CA THR A 162 -14.72 -2.55 -9.04
C THR A 162 -13.54 -2.82 -9.97
N ALA A 163 -12.37 -2.27 -9.62
CA ALA A 163 -11.12 -2.42 -10.33
C ALA A 163 -10.13 -3.37 -9.64
N ALA A 164 -10.26 -3.56 -8.33
CA ALA A 164 -9.44 -4.49 -7.57
C ALA A 164 -10.22 -5.11 -6.39
N VAL A 165 -9.81 -6.31 -6.01
CA VAL A 165 -10.25 -6.97 -4.78
C VAL A 165 -9.08 -7.03 -3.82
N LEU A 166 -9.32 -6.69 -2.55
CA LEU A 166 -8.34 -6.73 -1.48
C LEU A 166 -8.90 -7.55 -0.31
N SER A 167 -8.15 -8.53 0.18
CA SER A 167 -8.52 -9.29 1.37
C SER A 167 -7.37 -9.32 2.36
N SER A 168 -7.65 -9.16 3.65
CA SER A 168 -6.63 -9.15 4.69
C SER A 168 -7.04 -10.02 5.87
N THR A 169 -6.09 -10.71 6.48
CA THR A 169 -6.28 -11.41 7.78
C THR A 169 -6.09 -10.49 8.97
N SER A 170 -5.64 -9.26 8.74
CA SER A 170 -5.44 -8.27 9.79
C SER A 170 -6.76 -7.86 10.44
N ALA A 171 -6.70 -7.59 11.74
CA ALA A 171 -7.77 -6.87 12.43
C ALA A 171 -7.72 -5.35 12.18
N LEU A 172 -6.66 -4.85 11.55
CA LEU A 172 -6.51 -3.43 11.25
C LEU A 172 -7.45 -3.04 10.10
N PRO A 173 -8.28 -1.99 10.30
CA PRO A 173 -9.11 -1.46 9.23
C PRO A 173 -8.25 -0.81 8.13
N PHE A 174 -8.80 -0.73 6.93
CA PHE A 174 -8.15 -0.01 5.84
C PHE A 174 -8.40 1.49 5.99
N VAL A 175 -7.46 2.18 6.63
CA VAL A 175 -7.60 3.60 6.95
C VAL A 175 -6.49 4.44 6.30
N PRO A 176 -6.83 5.55 5.63
CA PRO A 176 -8.19 6.02 5.31
C PRO A 176 -8.96 5.00 4.44
N THR A 177 -10.31 5.09 4.46
CA THR A 177 -11.16 4.18 3.70
C THR A 177 -10.70 4.13 2.25
N GLN A 178 -10.62 2.92 1.71
CA GLN A 178 -10.14 2.69 0.35
C GLN A 178 -11.05 3.34 -0.69
N SER A 179 -10.56 3.39 -1.94
CA SER A 179 -11.36 3.77 -3.10
C SER A 179 -12.62 2.92 -3.21
N GLU A 180 -13.72 3.53 -3.64
CA GLU A 180 -14.96 2.84 -4.03
C GLU A 180 -14.75 1.83 -5.16
N GLU A 181 -13.64 1.95 -5.90
CA GLU A 181 -13.23 1.01 -6.95
C GLU A 181 -12.50 -0.23 -6.39
N ILE A 182 -12.34 -0.35 -5.07
CA ILE A 182 -11.70 -1.49 -4.40
C ILE A 182 -12.72 -2.17 -3.47
N ASP A 183 -13.07 -3.43 -3.75
CA ASP A 183 -13.83 -4.23 -2.78
C ASP A 183 -12.86 -4.87 -1.78
N ALA A 184 -12.79 -4.28 -0.58
CA ALA A 184 -11.86 -4.66 0.46
C ALA A 184 -12.57 -5.42 1.60
N ARG A 185 -12.02 -6.56 2.03
CA ARG A 185 -12.60 -7.41 3.10
C ARG A 185 -11.56 -7.81 4.14
N LEU A 186 -11.95 -7.71 5.39
CA LEU A 186 -11.17 -8.20 6.53
C LEU A 186 -11.71 -9.57 6.94
N HIS A 187 -10.82 -10.56 6.98
CA HIS A 187 -11.06 -11.93 7.40
C HIS A 187 -10.25 -12.18 8.67
N GLN A 188 -10.58 -11.44 9.73
CA GLN A 188 -9.82 -11.42 10.97
C GLN A 188 -9.67 -12.83 11.55
N GLY A 189 -8.43 -13.26 11.79
CA GLY A 189 -8.12 -14.56 12.37
C GLY A 189 -8.33 -15.77 11.43
N ALA A 190 -8.69 -15.54 10.16
CA ALA A 190 -8.76 -16.63 9.19
C ALA A 190 -7.36 -17.18 8.89
N GLY A 191 -7.26 -18.51 8.72
CA GLY A 191 -6.06 -19.14 8.16
C GLY A 191 -5.84 -18.73 6.70
N VAL A 192 -4.63 -18.92 6.16
CA VAL A 192 -4.26 -18.42 4.83
C VAL A 192 -5.09 -19.10 3.74
N ALA A 193 -5.29 -20.41 3.83
CA ALA A 193 -6.14 -21.13 2.88
C ALA A 193 -7.58 -20.56 2.83
N ALA A 194 -8.19 -20.33 4.00
CA ALA A 194 -9.54 -19.78 4.10
C ALA A 194 -9.63 -18.34 3.58
N LEU A 195 -8.60 -17.52 3.84
CA LEU A 195 -8.49 -16.18 3.25
C LEU A 195 -8.50 -16.25 1.72
N LEU A 196 -7.65 -17.11 1.14
CA LEU A 196 -7.50 -17.21 -0.32
C LEU A 196 -8.75 -17.75 -1.00
N ASP A 197 -9.45 -18.70 -0.38
CA ASP A 197 -10.73 -19.19 -0.89
C ASP A 197 -11.80 -18.09 -0.85
N ALA A 198 -11.90 -17.35 0.25
CA ALA A 198 -12.81 -16.21 0.35
C ALA A 198 -12.47 -15.12 -0.69
N HIS A 199 -11.18 -14.83 -0.88
CA HIS A 199 -10.69 -13.88 -1.88
C HIS A 199 -11.09 -14.29 -3.30
N ARG A 200 -10.92 -15.56 -3.68
CA ARG A 200 -11.33 -16.07 -5.00
C ARG A 200 -12.83 -15.99 -5.22
N VAL A 201 -13.63 -16.32 -4.19
CA VAL A 201 -15.08 -16.14 -4.24
C VAL A 201 -15.43 -14.67 -4.48
N GLN A 202 -14.72 -13.75 -3.82
CA GLN A 202 -14.91 -12.32 -4.01
C GLN A 202 -14.53 -11.86 -5.43
N VAL A 203 -13.36 -12.27 -5.94
CA VAL A 203 -12.92 -11.98 -7.32
C VAL A 203 -13.96 -12.45 -8.33
N SER A 204 -14.47 -13.69 -8.19
CA SER A 204 -15.44 -14.26 -9.13
C SER A 204 -16.81 -13.55 -9.13
N ARG A 205 -17.16 -12.81 -8.06
CA ARG A 205 -18.36 -11.96 -8.02
C ARG A 205 -18.21 -10.70 -8.87
N HIS A 206 -17.00 -10.16 -8.97
CA HIS A 206 -16.74 -8.90 -9.67
C HIS A 206 -16.22 -9.09 -11.10
N GLY A 207 -15.61 -10.24 -11.41
CA GLY A 207 -15.15 -10.55 -12.75
C GLY A 207 -14.03 -11.58 -12.77
N ARG A 208 -13.01 -11.33 -13.61
CA ARG A 208 -11.82 -12.17 -13.73
C ARG A 208 -10.58 -11.36 -13.41
N GLY A 209 -9.65 -11.98 -12.68
CA GLY A 209 -8.37 -11.38 -12.39
C GLY A 209 -7.50 -11.22 -13.63
N VAL A 210 -6.63 -10.22 -13.59
CA VAL A 210 -5.52 -10.07 -14.53
C VAL A 210 -4.49 -11.15 -14.23
N ARG A 211 -4.12 -11.93 -15.25
CA ARG A 211 -3.10 -12.97 -15.08
C ARG A 211 -1.74 -12.34 -14.75
N LEU A 212 -1.05 -12.90 -13.78
CA LEU A 212 0.28 -12.53 -13.28
C LEU A 212 1.25 -13.69 -13.52
N GLY A 213 2.55 -13.40 -13.56
CA GLY A 213 3.60 -14.41 -13.74
C GLY A 213 3.55 -15.11 -15.09
N GLN A 214 3.02 -14.44 -16.13
CA GLN A 214 2.92 -15.04 -17.46
C GLN A 214 4.27 -15.14 -18.18
N ALA A 215 5.24 -14.31 -17.80
CA ALA A 215 6.59 -14.31 -18.35
C ALA A 215 7.58 -14.57 -17.21
N GLU A 216 8.43 -15.58 -17.40
CA GLU A 216 9.50 -15.93 -16.47
C GLU A 216 10.41 -14.72 -16.24
N GLY A 217 10.70 -14.41 -14.97
CA GLY A 217 11.53 -13.27 -14.57
C GLY A 217 10.77 -11.93 -14.44
N HIS A 218 9.45 -11.90 -14.68
CA HIS A 218 8.61 -10.71 -14.53
C HIS A 218 7.71 -10.72 -13.29
N GLU A 219 7.81 -11.74 -12.45
CA GLU A 219 6.95 -11.96 -11.28
C GLU A 219 7.00 -10.78 -10.31
N GLN A 220 8.20 -10.25 -10.06
CA GLN A 220 8.38 -9.08 -9.20
C GLN A 220 7.69 -7.82 -9.77
N ALA A 221 7.81 -7.60 -11.08
CA ALA A 221 7.20 -6.46 -11.75
C ALA A 221 5.67 -6.56 -11.72
N ASP A 222 5.12 -7.76 -11.92
CA ASP A 222 3.69 -8.03 -11.83
C ASP A 222 3.15 -7.78 -10.42
N TRP A 223 3.86 -8.24 -9.37
CA TRP A 223 3.49 -7.96 -7.99
C TRP A 223 3.47 -6.45 -7.69
N LEU A 224 4.53 -5.73 -8.08
CA LEU A 224 4.62 -4.28 -7.88
C LEU A 224 3.50 -3.54 -8.61
N LYS A 225 3.16 -3.97 -9.83
CA LYS A 225 2.08 -3.38 -10.62
C LYS A 225 0.72 -3.48 -9.92
N VAL A 226 0.42 -4.60 -9.26
CA VAL A 226 -0.84 -4.78 -8.51
C VAL A 226 -0.95 -3.77 -7.37
N TYR A 227 0.05 -3.70 -6.50
CA TYR A 227 0.01 -2.80 -5.33
C TYR A 227 0.15 -1.32 -5.73
N ALA A 228 0.89 -1.01 -6.79
CA ALA A 228 0.93 0.34 -7.37
C ALA A 228 -0.44 0.77 -7.87
N ALA A 229 -1.16 -0.10 -8.61
CA ALA A 229 -2.51 0.19 -9.09
C ALA A 229 -3.51 0.41 -7.95
N VAL A 230 -3.50 -0.44 -6.91
CA VAL A 230 -4.31 -0.26 -5.70
C VAL A 230 -4.05 1.12 -5.08
N ARG A 231 -2.77 1.50 -4.97
CA ARG A 231 -2.39 2.81 -4.43
C ARG A 231 -2.85 3.98 -5.30
N THR A 232 -2.75 3.86 -6.61
CA THR A 232 -3.25 4.88 -7.56
C THR A 232 -4.76 5.08 -7.43
N LEU A 233 -5.53 3.98 -7.29
CA LEU A 233 -6.97 4.04 -7.07
C LEU A 233 -7.30 4.79 -5.77
N ASN A 234 -6.65 4.42 -4.66
CA ASN A 234 -6.81 5.10 -3.38
C ASN A 234 -6.44 6.58 -3.46
N HIS A 235 -5.27 6.90 -4.01
CA HIS A 235 -4.82 8.28 -4.11
C HIS A 235 -5.79 9.13 -4.96
N SER A 236 -6.39 8.55 -5.99
CA SER A 236 -7.41 9.24 -6.80
C SER A 236 -8.69 9.49 -6.00
N ALA A 237 -9.19 8.49 -5.30
CA ALA A 237 -10.39 8.62 -4.45
C ALA A 237 -10.18 9.60 -3.28
N TRP A 238 -9.02 9.54 -2.62
CA TRP A 238 -8.66 10.43 -1.52
C TRP A 238 -8.52 11.88 -1.98
N THR A 239 -7.95 12.13 -3.17
CA THR A 239 -7.95 13.47 -3.77
C THR A 239 -9.38 13.96 -4.03
N ARG A 240 -10.26 13.13 -4.63
CA ARG A 240 -11.68 13.51 -4.87
C ARG A 240 -12.43 13.84 -3.57
N ARG A 241 -12.15 13.11 -2.50
CA ARG A 241 -12.71 13.33 -1.14
C ARG A 241 -12.13 14.55 -0.42
N GLY A 242 -11.10 15.22 -0.97
CA GLY A 242 -10.40 16.30 -0.29
C GLY A 242 -9.54 15.86 0.91
N LEU A 243 -9.21 14.56 0.99
CA LEU A 243 -8.33 14.00 2.02
C LEU A 243 -6.86 14.36 1.78
N LEU A 244 -6.48 14.63 0.53
CA LEU A 244 -5.11 14.98 0.17
C LEU A 244 -5.05 16.44 -0.24
N VAL A 245 -4.25 17.21 0.48
CA VAL A 245 -4.02 18.64 0.20
C VAL A 245 -2.65 18.79 -0.44
N PRO A 246 -2.52 19.54 -1.55
CA PRO A 246 -1.22 19.84 -2.12
C PRO A 246 -0.33 20.53 -1.10
N ASP A 247 0.91 20.07 -0.93
CA ASP A 247 1.90 20.77 -0.12
C ASP A 247 2.44 21.93 -0.95
N LEU A 248 1.75 23.07 -0.88
CA LEU A 248 2.17 24.31 -1.54
C LEU A 248 3.35 24.89 -0.76
N ALA A 249 4.46 25.09 -1.45
CA ALA A 249 5.67 25.70 -0.91
C ALA A 249 5.47 27.17 -0.52
#